data_AF-A0A7K2TDQ1-F1
#
_entry.id   AF-A0A7K2TDQ1-F1
#
_cell.length_a   1.000
_cell.length_b   1.000
_cell.length_c   1.000
_cell.angle_alpha   90.00
_cell.angle_beta   90.00
_cell.angle_gamma   90.00
#
_symmetry.space_group_name_H-M   'P 1'
#
loop_
_entity.id
_entity.type
_entity.pdbx_description
1 polymer ?
#
loop_
_entity_poly.entity_id
_entity_poly.type
_entity_poly.pdbx_seq_one_letter_code
_entity_poly.pdbx_strand_id
1 'polypeptide(L)'
;MRPEPSLLRELIDMSPAVRAVAGRGCPEPAIRAAEAEVGPLPASFRWWLAEYGSGRVDGADVVTVAPGGVRLDADDLVGRREGDRIGLWDDGCEGPCLLALDQWDGEECAVVRRDPFTGEEERVADSFAGFLTVRTALALGLRDGPNPTVARLWRSVPGVLLPGGGRLYGPHVIREHNAAHGVAASAPHWVLVGDDGDGGGLFMRRHGRDRTSVHLLGLDAVEHGVETAGEPLTGDLLAWAAAEVAGR
;
A
#
# COMPACT_ATOMS: atom_id res chain seq x y z
N MET A 1 -6.97 -7.58 4.49
CA MET A 1 -5.58 -8.10 4.60
C MET A 1 -4.79 -7.14 5.46
N ARG A 2 -3.85 -7.65 6.25
CA ARG A 2 -3.09 -6.82 7.19
C ARG A 2 -1.78 -6.38 6.56
N PRO A 3 -1.37 -5.10 6.71
CA PRO A 3 -0.07 -4.65 6.25
C PRO A 3 1.06 -5.34 7.02
N GLU A 4 1.99 -5.96 6.29
CA GLU A 4 3.20 -6.54 6.87
C GLU A 4 4.30 -5.46 7.01
N PRO A 5 4.85 -5.23 8.21
CA PRO A 5 5.86 -4.19 8.44
C PRO A 5 7.12 -4.34 7.57
N SER A 6 7.51 -5.57 7.23
CA SER A 6 8.66 -5.85 6.36
C SER A 6 8.43 -5.35 4.93
N LEU A 7 7.27 -5.63 4.36
CA LEU A 7 6.89 -5.17 3.02
C LEU A 7 6.68 -3.65 2.98
N LEU A 8 6.17 -3.06 4.08
CA LEU A 8 6.02 -1.62 4.18
C LEU A 8 7.38 -0.93 4.23
N ARG A 9 8.34 -1.48 5.00
CA ARG A 9 9.72 -1.00 5.03
C ARG A 9 10.37 -1.08 3.64
N GLU A 10 10.23 -2.20 2.97
CA GLU A 10 10.75 -2.39 1.61
C GLU A 10 10.18 -1.36 0.62
N LEU A 11 8.85 -1.13 0.66
CA LEU A 11 8.21 -0.07 -0.12
C LEU A 11 8.87 1.29 0.15
N ILE A 12 9.05 1.66 1.43
CA ILE A 12 9.61 2.95 1.83
C ILE A 12 11.06 3.09 1.37
N ASP A 13 11.88 2.05 1.55
CA ASP A 13 13.31 2.07 1.25
C ASP A 13 13.58 2.08 -0.27
N MET A 14 12.74 1.42 -1.07
CA MET A 14 12.89 1.35 -2.52
C MET A 14 12.16 2.46 -3.28
N SER A 15 11.15 3.08 -2.69
CA SER A 15 10.32 4.06 -3.38
C SER A 15 10.98 5.44 -3.43
N PRO A 16 11.27 6.00 -4.62
CA PRO A 16 11.78 7.37 -4.72
C PRO A 16 10.75 8.43 -4.29
N ALA A 17 9.48 8.06 -4.21
CA ALA A 17 8.39 8.93 -3.80
C ALA A 17 8.29 9.13 -2.29
N VAL A 18 8.95 8.26 -1.51
CA VAL A 18 8.93 8.33 -0.04
C VAL A 18 10.31 8.76 0.44
N ARG A 19 10.34 9.77 1.31
CA ARG A 19 11.56 10.24 1.96
C ARG A 19 11.37 10.19 3.45
N ALA A 20 11.94 9.18 4.08
CA ALA A 20 11.92 8.99 5.52
C ALA A 20 13.29 8.47 5.99
N VAL A 21 13.66 8.74 7.24
CA VAL A 21 14.93 8.27 7.81
C VAL A 21 14.63 7.25 8.89
N ALA A 22 14.99 5.98 8.66
CA ALA A 22 14.83 4.93 9.64
C ALA A 22 15.61 5.23 10.93
N GLY A 23 15.07 4.81 12.08
CA GLY A 23 15.70 5.04 13.39
C GLY A 23 15.52 6.46 13.93
N ARG A 24 14.66 7.27 13.29
CA ARG A 24 14.22 8.59 13.76
C ARG A 24 12.81 8.59 14.34
N GLY A 25 12.33 7.41 14.72
CA GLY A 25 11.04 7.19 15.36
C GLY A 25 10.72 8.13 16.52
N CYS A 26 9.43 8.46 16.64
CA CYS A 26 8.87 9.11 17.80
C CYS A 26 9.01 8.18 19.03
N PRO A 27 9.36 8.71 20.22
CA PRO A 27 9.36 7.91 21.43
C PRO A 27 7.98 7.34 21.73
N GLU A 28 7.92 6.08 22.15
CA GLU A 28 6.67 5.38 22.54
C GLU A 28 5.78 6.20 23.51
N PRO A 29 6.31 6.90 24.54
CA PRO A 29 5.48 7.76 25.39
C PRO A 29 4.80 8.91 24.64
N ALA A 30 5.43 9.46 23.60
CA ALA A 30 4.85 10.53 22.80
C ALA A 30 3.70 9.99 21.93
N ILE A 31 3.89 8.82 21.31
CA ILE A 31 2.83 8.16 20.51
C ILE A 31 1.63 7.83 21.40
N ARG A 32 1.85 7.29 22.60
CA ARG A 32 0.77 7.00 23.56
C ARG A 32 0.05 8.25 24.04
N ALA A 33 0.78 9.35 24.27
CA ALA A 33 0.16 10.61 24.64
C ALA A 33 -0.76 11.12 23.53
N ALA A 34 -0.32 11.03 22.27
CA ALA A 34 -1.15 11.38 21.12
C ALA A 34 -2.40 10.49 21.03
N GLU A 35 -2.27 9.16 21.20
CA GLU A 35 -3.41 8.24 21.21
C GLU A 35 -4.41 8.48 22.34
N ALA A 36 -3.94 8.91 23.51
CA ALA A 36 -4.82 9.26 24.63
C ALA A 36 -5.72 10.46 24.29
N GLU A 37 -5.30 11.31 23.35
CA GLU A 37 -6.05 12.49 22.91
C GLU A 37 -6.86 12.22 21.64
N VAL A 38 -6.29 11.52 20.66
CA VAL A 38 -6.92 11.30 19.35
C VAL A 38 -7.68 9.98 19.23
N GLY A 39 -7.52 9.07 20.18
CA GLY A 39 -7.96 7.67 20.07
C GLY A 39 -6.88 6.77 19.48
N PRO A 40 -7.17 5.46 19.30
CA PRO A 40 -6.20 4.51 18.77
C PRO A 40 -5.73 4.91 17.36
N LEU A 41 -4.43 4.82 17.11
CA LEU A 41 -3.85 5.07 15.78
C LEU A 41 -3.80 3.78 14.95
N PRO A 42 -4.03 3.85 13.62
CA PRO A 42 -3.92 2.69 12.73
C PRO A 42 -2.58 1.99 12.87
N ALA A 43 -2.57 0.66 12.89
CA ALA A 43 -1.38 -0.13 13.21
C ALA A 43 -0.18 0.23 12.33
N SER A 44 -0.38 0.34 11.01
CA SER A 44 0.67 0.74 10.06
C SER A 44 1.14 2.18 10.25
N PHE A 45 0.26 3.09 10.66
CA PHE A 45 0.64 4.47 10.95
C PHE A 45 1.39 4.61 12.28
N ARG A 46 0.94 3.89 13.31
CA ARG A 46 1.66 3.77 14.58
C ARG A 46 3.08 3.23 14.35
N TRP A 47 3.21 2.18 13.54
CA TRP A 47 4.51 1.62 13.16
C TRP A 47 5.39 2.66 12.45
N TRP A 48 4.83 3.41 11.49
CA TRP A 48 5.54 4.49 10.82
C TRP A 48 6.07 5.55 11.80
N LEU A 49 5.24 5.99 12.75
CA LEU A 49 5.65 6.92 13.79
C LEU A 49 6.76 6.33 14.67
N ALA A 50 6.68 5.05 15.02
CA ALA A 50 7.68 4.38 15.86
C ALA A 50 9.03 4.15 15.15
N GLU A 51 9.04 3.96 13.83
CA GLU A 51 10.24 3.64 13.06
C GLU A 51 10.91 4.86 12.43
N TYR A 52 10.10 5.73 11.84
CA TYR A 52 10.55 6.88 11.06
C TYR A 52 10.22 8.19 11.75
N GLY A 53 9.12 8.26 12.49
CA GLY A 53 8.64 9.45 13.19
C GLY A 53 8.03 10.48 12.27
N SER A 54 8.76 10.86 11.22
CA SER A 54 8.34 11.82 10.21
C SER A 54 8.87 11.43 8.83
N GLY A 55 8.27 11.99 7.79
CA GLY A 55 8.73 11.79 6.42
C GLY A 55 7.83 12.49 5.41
N ARG A 56 8.27 12.43 4.16
CA ARG A 56 7.54 13.00 3.02
C ARG A 56 7.12 11.91 2.06
N VAL A 57 5.93 12.09 1.49
CA VAL A 57 5.36 11.23 0.47
C VAL A 57 4.91 12.12 -0.66
N ASP A 58 5.41 11.85 -1.87
CA ASP A 58 5.10 12.60 -3.07
C ASP A 58 5.25 14.13 -2.90
N GLY A 59 6.33 14.52 -2.21
CA GLY A 59 6.67 15.92 -2.00
C GLY A 59 5.97 16.60 -0.80
N ALA A 60 4.95 16.02 -0.19
CA ALA A 60 4.28 16.60 0.99
C ALA A 60 4.60 15.83 2.29
N ASP A 61 4.60 16.55 3.42
CA ASP A 61 4.90 15.98 4.73
C ASP A 61 3.72 15.13 5.23
N VAL A 62 4.04 13.95 5.75
CA VAL A 62 3.11 13.12 6.51
C VAL A 62 3.09 13.64 7.94
N VAL A 63 1.88 13.80 8.51
CA VAL A 63 1.71 14.27 9.88
C VAL A 63 2.52 13.44 10.88
N THR A 64 3.05 14.11 11.89
CA THR A 64 3.90 13.51 12.93
C THR A 64 3.42 13.89 14.33
N VAL A 65 3.99 13.24 15.35
CA VAL A 65 3.79 13.60 16.75
C VAL A 65 4.94 14.51 17.18
N ALA A 66 4.61 15.61 17.84
CA ALA A 66 5.60 16.58 18.29
C ALA A 66 6.67 15.95 19.21
N PRO A 67 7.97 16.24 18.99
CA PRO A 67 9.02 15.75 19.87
C PRO A 67 8.89 16.35 21.28
N GLY A 68 8.99 15.51 22.31
CA GLY A 68 9.09 15.98 23.70
C GLY A 68 7.79 16.46 24.35
N GLY A 69 6.62 16.16 23.76
CA GLY A 69 5.32 16.52 24.34
C GLY A 69 5.01 18.03 24.32
N VAL A 70 5.85 18.83 23.66
CA VAL A 70 5.59 20.24 23.40
C VAL A 70 4.76 20.29 22.12
N ARG A 71 3.46 20.60 22.24
CA ARG A 71 2.56 20.76 21.08
C ARG A 71 3.19 21.71 20.06
N LEU A 72 3.34 21.25 18.83
CA LEU A 72 3.78 22.07 17.71
C LEU A 72 2.54 22.62 17.01
N ASP A 73 1.81 23.51 17.70
CA ASP A 73 0.65 24.24 17.19
C ASP A 73 -0.33 23.38 16.34
N ALA A 74 -0.96 23.94 15.30
CA ALA A 74 -1.95 23.28 14.45
C ALA A 74 -1.36 22.21 13.50
N ASP A 75 -0.05 21.98 13.52
CA ASP A 75 0.65 21.15 12.53
C ASP A 75 1.01 19.75 13.05
N ASP A 76 0.90 19.50 14.35
CA ASP A 76 1.03 18.16 14.91
C ASP A 76 -0.26 17.33 14.79
N LEU A 77 -0.13 16.02 14.97
CA LEU A 77 -1.22 15.04 14.86
C LEU A 77 -2.47 15.41 15.68
N VAL A 78 -2.29 15.99 16.88
CA VAL A 78 -3.39 16.38 17.76
C VAL A 78 -4.04 17.66 17.23
N GLY A 79 -3.23 18.64 16.83
CA GLY A 79 -3.69 19.90 16.24
C GLY A 79 -4.46 19.73 14.93
N ARG A 80 -4.18 18.65 14.18
CA ARG A 80 -4.85 18.29 12.93
C ARG A 80 -6.11 17.43 13.09
N ARG A 81 -6.57 17.21 14.33
CA ARG A 81 -7.80 16.46 14.59
C ARG A 81 -9.04 17.33 14.38
N GLU A 82 -9.98 16.83 13.57
CA GLU A 82 -11.31 17.39 13.36
C GLU A 82 -12.37 16.30 13.58
N GLY A 83 -12.96 16.22 14.78
CA GLY A 83 -13.92 15.17 15.12
C GLY A 83 -13.31 13.77 14.96
N ASP A 84 -13.84 12.99 14.01
CA ASP A 84 -13.38 11.64 13.65
C ASP A 84 -12.41 11.63 12.46
N ARG A 85 -11.77 12.76 12.18
CA ARG A 85 -10.76 12.92 11.12
C ARG A 85 -9.44 13.41 11.71
N ILE A 86 -8.33 12.95 11.15
CA ILE A 86 -6.99 13.49 11.41
C ILE A 86 -6.34 13.85 10.07
N GLY A 87 -5.92 15.11 9.91
CA GLY A 87 -5.12 15.58 8.77
C GLY A 87 -3.82 14.80 8.62
N LEU A 88 -3.77 13.89 7.64
CA LEU A 88 -2.64 12.99 7.41
C LEU A 88 -1.58 13.63 6.51
N TRP A 89 -2.03 14.21 5.40
CA TRP A 89 -1.16 14.61 4.29
C TRP A 89 -1.92 15.60 3.39
N ASP A 90 -1.23 16.62 2.85
CA ASP A 90 -1.83 17.61 1.96
C ASP A 90 -0.75 18.15 0.99
N ASP A 91 -0.99 18.03 -0.32
CA ASP A 91 -0.13 18.59 -1.37
C ASP A 91 -0.60 19.95 -1.90
N GLY A 92 -1.71 20.47 -1.38
CA GLY A 92 -2.34 21.71 -1.83
C GLY A 92 -2.98 21.64 -3.22
N CYS A 93 -3.01 20.46 -3.86
CA CYS A 93 -3.51 20.28 -5.23
C CYS A 93 -4.79 19.44 -5.25
N GLU A 94 -4.76 18.24 -4.69
CA GLU A 94 -5.89 17.29 -4.75
C GLU A 94 -6.84 17.40 -3.54
N GLY A 95 -6.46 18.21 -2.55
CA GLY A 95 -7.14 18.32 -1.26
C GLY A 95 -6.51 17.42 -0.20
N PRO A 96 -6.78 17.71 1.09
CA PRO A 96 -6.15 16.99 2.18
C PRO A 96 -6.64 15.54 2.26
N CYS A 97 -5.70 14.65 2.53
CA CYS A 97 -5.96 13.28 2.92
C CYS A 97 -6.05 13.18 4.44
N LEU A 98 -7.05 12.45 4.92
CA LEU A 98 -7.46 12.36 6.31
C LEU A 98 -7.55 10.89 6.74
N LEU A 99 -7.09 10.56 7.94
CA LEU A 99 -7.44 9.31 8.60
C LEU A 99 -8.90 9.38 9.05
N ALA A 100 -9.75 8.45 8.61
CA ALA A 100 -11.17 8.37 8.97
C ALA A 100 -11.37 7.41 10.15
N LEU A 101 -11.32 7.92 11.37
CA LEU A 101 -11.34 7.13 12.61
C LEU A 101 -12.67 6.39 12.85
N ASP A 102 -13.75 6.86 12.24
CA ASP A 102 -15.08 6.23 12.20
C ASP A 102 -15.14 5.03 11.22
N GLN A 103 -14.17 4.89 10.32
CA GLN A 103 -14.06 3.79 9.36
C GLN A 103 -12.97 2.78 9.78
N TRP A 104 -13.04 2.37 11.04
CA TRP A 104 -12.11 1.44 11.69
C TRP A 104 -12.50 -0.03 11.45
N ASP A 105 -11.53 -0.88 11.11
CA ASP A 105 -11.76 -2.32 10.90
C ASP A 105 -11.33 -3.21 12.08
N GLY A 106 -10.75 -2.61 13.12
CA GLY A 106 -10.16 -3.28 14.28
C GLY A 106 -8.68 -2.96 14.44
N GLU A 107 -7.96 -2.71 13.34
CA GLU A 107 -6.52 -2.45 13.35
C GLU A 107 -6.11 -1.26 12.47
N GLU A 108 -6.80 -1.07 11.35
CA GLU A 108 -6.57 0.02 10.41
C GLU A 108 -7.82 0.89 10.31
N CYS A 109 -7.63 2.09 9.75
CA CYS A 109 -8.74 2.90 9.30
C CYS A 109 -8.51 3.40 7.88
N ALA A 110 -9.62 3.72 7.23
CA ALA A 110 -9.59 4.25 5.88
C ALA A 110 -8.86 5.59 5.81
N VAL A 111 -8.20 5.83 4.69
CA VAL A 111 -7.73 7.17 4.31
C VAL A 111 -8.71 7.73 3.29
N VAL A 112 -9.27 8.90 3.60
CA VAL A 112 -10.19 9.62 2.73
C VAL A 112 -9.54 10.90 2.23
N ARG A 113 -9.83 11.30 1.00
CA ARG A 113 -9.46 12.60 0.46
C ARG A 113 -10.70 13.48 0.46
N ARG A 114 -10.57 14.69 1.01
CA ARG A 114 -11.66 15.67 1.02
C ARG A 114 -11.51 16.62 -0.16
N ASP A 115 -12.53 16.68 -1.00
CA ASP A 115 -12.58 17.63 -2.10
C ASP A 115 -12.62 19.07 -1.55
N PRO A 116 -11.72 19.97 -1.98
CA PRO A 116 -11.59 21.30 -1.38
C PRO A 116 -12.73 22.25 -1.74
N PHE A 117 -13.56 21.94 -2.74
CA PHE A 117 -14.65 22.80 -3.21
C PHE A 117 -16.01 22.37 -2.68
N THR A 118 -16.25 21.06 -2.61
CA THR A 118 -17.53 20.45 -2.24
C THR A 118 -17.54 19.93 -0.80
N GLY A 119 -16.35 19.64 -0.25
CA GLY A 119 -16.21 18.98 1.05
C GLY A 119 -16.55 17.49 1.03
N GLU A 120 -16.87 16.91 -0.12
CA GLU A 120 -17.15 15.48 -0.25
C GLU A 120 -15.89 14.65 0.05
N GLU A 121 -16.06 13.53 0.74
CA GLU A 121 -14.96 12.64 1.10
C GLU A 121 -14.98 11.38 0.21
N GLU A 122 -13.87 11.14 -0.48
CA GLU A 122 -13.64 9.93 -1.28
C GLU A 122 -12.62 9.03 -0.58
N ARG A 123 -12.93 7.75 -0.45
CA ARG A 123 -11.98 6.75 0.10
C ARG A 123 -10.87 6.46 -0.90
N VAL A 124 -9.63 6.82 -0.55
CA VAL A 124 -8.44 6.62 -1.40
C VAL A 124 -7.64 5.38 -1.01
N ALA A 125 -7.69 4.97 0.27
CA ALA A 125 -7.06 3.76 0.76
C ALA A 125 -7.83 3.16 1.95
N ASP A 126 -7.60 1.88 2.21
CA ASP A 126 -8.18 1.14 3.35
C ASP A 126 -7.31 1.18 4.60
N SER A 127 -6.06 1.63 4.46
CA SER A 127 -5.08 1.71 5.55
C SER A 127 -4.05 2.80 5.24
N PHE A 128 -3.26 3.18 6.24
CA PHE A 128 -2.12 4.08 6.02
C PHE A 128 -1.05 3.45 5.12
N ALA A 129 -0.75 2.16 5.30
CA ALA A 129 0.15 1.42 4.41
C ALA A 129 -0.35 1.42 2.95
N GLY A 130 -1.65 1.23 2.76
CA GLY A 130 -2.29 1.31 1.45
C GLY A 130 -2.20 2.70 0.84
N PHE A 131 -2.36 3.75 1.64
CA PHE A 131 -2.16 5.13 1.19
C PHE A 131 -0.74 5.36 0.67
N LEU A 132 0.29 4.94 1.43
CA LEU A 132 1.68 5.02 0.97
C LEU A 132 1.89 4.25 -0.35
N THR A 133 1.29 3.06 -0.44
CA THR A 133 1.37 2.21 -1.63
C THR A 133 0.74 2.88 -2.85
N VAL A 134 -0.44 3.48 -2.69
CA VAL A 134 -1.15 4.22 -3.75
C VAL A 134 -0.33 5.44 -4.19
N ARG A 135 0.22 6.23 -3.27
CA ARG A 135 1.09 7.37 -3.64
C ARG A 135 2.34 6.92 -4.38
N THR A 136 2.99 5.83 -3.95
CA THR A 136 4.11 5.24 -4.70
C THR A 136 3.68 4.78 -6.10
N ALA A 137 2.52 4.13 -6.23
CA ALA A 137 2.00 3.71 -7.53
C ALA A 137 1.74 4.92 -8.46
N LEU A 138 1.19 6.02 -7.94
CA LEU A 138 0.97 7.26 -8.68
C LEU A 138 2.29 7.90 -9.12
N ALA A 139 3.25 8.03 -8.22
CA ALA A 139 4.56 8.62 -8.51
C ALA A 139 5.37 7.79 -9.52
N LEU A 140 5.21 6.47 -9.52
CA LEU A 140 5.77 5.61 -10.55
C LEU A 140 5.00 5.72 -11.87
N GLY A 141 3.79 6.30 -11.91
CA GLY A 141 2.96 6.37 -13.11
C GLY A 141 2.21 5.07 -13.41
N LEU A 142 2.00 4.23 -12.39
CA LEU A 142 1.16 3.04 -12.45
C LEU A 142 -0.33 3.37 -12.26
N ARG A 143 -0.66 4.53 -11.69
CA ARG A 143 -2.04 5.00 -11.46
C ARG A 143 -2.87 3.93 -10.75
N ASP A 144 -3.97 3.47 -11.35
CA ASP A 144 -4.84 2.41 -10.85
C ASP A 144 -4.25 1.00 -11.03
N GLY A 145 -2.95 0.85 -10.84
CA GLY A 145 -2.24 -0.42 -10.94
C GLY A 145 -2.14 -1.04 -12.34
N PRO A 146 -1.47 -2.19 -12.47
CA PRO A 146 -1.40 -2.95 -13.73
C PRO A 146 -2.77 -3.53 -14.13
N ASN A 147 -3.64 -3.76 -13.15
CA ASN A 147 -5.05 -4.09 -13.30
C ASN A 147 -5.83 -3.66 -12.05
N PRO A 148 -7.17 -3.56 -12.10
CA PRO A 148 -7.98 -3.06 -10.98
C PRO A 148 -7.91 -3.91 -9.71
N THR A 149 -7.68 -5.21 -9.82
CA THR A 149 -7.57 -6.11 -8.66
C THR A 149 -6.29 -5.84 -7.88
N VAL A 150 -5.16 -5.65 -8.58
CA VAL A 150 -3.89 -5.23 -7.98
C VAL A 150 -3.99 -3.81 -7.42
N ALA A 151 -4.68 -2.90 -8.11
CA ALA A 151 -4.96 -1.56 -7.57
C ALA A 151 -5.69 -1.64 -6.23
N ARG A 152 -6.71 -2.51 -6.14
CA ARG A 152 -7.47 -2.74 -4.92
C ARG A 152 -6.61 -3.38 -3.83
N LEU A 153 -5.71 -4.30 -4.17
CA LEU A 153 -4.70 -4.81 -3.23
C LEU A 153 -3.87 -3.67 -2.63
N TRP A 154 -3.35 -2.81 -3.50
CA TRP A 154 -2.49 -1.69 -3.12
C TRP A 154 -3.19 -0.61 -2.30
N ARG A 155 -4.52 -0.50 -2.38
CA ARG A 155 -5.28 0.35 -1.46
C ARG A 155 -5.28 -0.16 -0.03
N SER A 156 -4.96 -1.43 0.21
CA SER A 156 -4.93 -2.00 1.56
C SER A 156 -3.52 -2.32 2.05
N VAL A 157 -2.61 -2.80 1.19
CA VAL A 157 -1.29 -3.30 1.59
C VAL A 157 -0.23 -3.09 0.49
N PRO A 158 1.07 -2.97 0.84
CA PRO A 158 2.17 -2.78 -0.10
C PRO A 158 2.54 -4.02 -0.93
N GLY A 159 1.86 -5.14 -0.69
CA GLY A 159 2.14 -6.47 -1.22
C GLY A 159 1.64 -7.52 -0.23
N VAL A 160 1.86 -8.81 -0.51
CA VAL A 160 1.50 -9.90 0.41
C VAL A 160 2.60 -10.94 0.40
N LEU A 161 3.03 -11.39 1.59
CA LEU A 161 3.87 -12.59 1.72
C LEU A 161 2.97 -13.80 1.87
N LEU A 162 2.97 -14.69 0.88
CA LEU A 162 2.19 -15.93 0.84
C LEU A 162 2.90 -17.05 1.60
N PRO A 163 2.19 -18.07 2.11
CA PRO A 163 2.81 -19.27 2.66
C PRO A 163 3.79 -19.90 1.66
N GLY A 164 4.84 -20.57 2.13
CA GLY A 164 5.82 -21.19 1.24
C GLY A 164 6.88 -20.25 0.66
N GLY A 165 6.77 -18.93 0.88
CA GLY A 165 7.77 -17.96 0.43
C GLY A 165 7.35 -17.14 -0.78
N GLY A 166 6.21 -17.46 -1.40
CA GLY A 166 5.64 -16.68 -2.49
C GLY A 166 5.26 -15.27 -2.08
N ARG A 167 5.06 -14.40 -3.08
CA ARG A 167 4.81 -12.98 -2.88
C ARG A 167 3.86 -12.40 -3.91
N LEU A 168 2.94 -11.55 -3.47
CA LEU A 168 2.26 -10.57 -4.32
C LEU A 168 2.99 -9.23 -4.27
N TYR A 169 3.27 -8.67 -5.45
CA TYR A 169 4.16 -7.54 -5.60
C TYR A 169 3.51 -6.20 -5.27
N GLY A 170 4.33 -5.34 -4.67
CA GLY A 170 4.06 -3.92 -4.54
C GLY A 170 4.43 -3.13 -5.79
N PRO A 171 3.99 -1.86 -5.86
CA PRO A 171 4.31 -0.98 -6.98
C PRO A 171 5.81 -0.72 -7.15
N HIS A 172 6.57 -0.76 -6.05
CA HIS A 172 8.01 -0.50 -6.02
C HIS A 172 8.86 -1.54 -6.76
N VAL A 173 8.38 -2.79 -6.85
CA VAL A 173 9.15 -3.90 -7.45
C VAL A 173 8.52 -4.45 -8.74
N ILE A 174 7.22 -4.22 -8.97
CA ILE A 174 6.49 -4.87 -10.06
C ILE A 174 7.10 -4.63 -11.45
N ARG A 175 7.60 -3.41 -11.72
CA ARG A 175 8.23 -3.09 -13.01
C ARG A 175 9.54 -3.82 -13.21
N GLU A 176 10.36 -3.87 -12.17
CA GLU A 176 11.66 -4.54 -12.19
C GLU A 176 11.49 -6.03 -12.45
N HIS A 177 10.59 -6.71 -11.73
CA HIS A 177 10.30 -8.12 -11.95
C HIS A 177 9.75 -8.40 -13.36
N ASN A 178 8.79 -7.59 -13.84
CA ASN A 178 8.28 -7.78 -15.20
C ASN A 178 9.37 -7.59 -16.27
N ALA A 179 10.31 -6.66 -16.05
CA ALA A 179 11.43 -6.44 -16.96
C ALA A 179 12.47 -7.57 -16.88
N ALA A 180 12.82 -8.02 -15.68
CA ALA A 180 13.78 -9.10 -15.44
C ALA A 180 13.36 -10.41 -16.12
N HIS A 181 12.06 -10.69 -16.17
CA HIS A 181 11.51 -11.87 -16.82
C HIS A 181 11.03 -11.63 -18.27
N GLY A 182 11.33 -10.47 -18.85
CA GLY A 182 11.00 -10.18 -20.26
C GLY A 182 9.49 -10.25 -20.57
N VAL A 183 8.62 -10.07 -19.58
CA VAL A 183 7.17 -10.33 -19.69
C VAL A 183 6.55 -9.50 -20.82
N ALA A 184 6.97 -8.25 -20.98
CA ALA A 184 6.46 -7.37 -22.03
C ALA A 184 6.78 -7.88 -23.45
N ALA A 185 7.88 -8.61 -23.64
CA ALA A 185 8.27 -9.19 -24.92
C ALA A 185 7.60 -10.55 -25.17
N SER A 186 7.60 -11.40 -24.15
CA SER A 186 7.10 -12.79 -24.26
C SER A 186 5.59 -12.91 -24.09
N ALA A 187 4.97 -12.04 -23.30
CA ALA A 187 3.55 -12.08 -22.95
C ALA A 187 2.96 -10.65 -22.83
N PRO A 188 2.86 -9.88 -23.93
CA PRO A 188 2.54 -8.45 -23.91
C PRO A 188 1.16 -8.06 -23.34
N HIS A 189 0.24 -9.03 -23.24
CA HIS A 189 -1.10 -8.83 -22.68
C HIS A 189 -1.22 -9.24 -21.20
N TRP A 190 -0.11 -9.68 -20.61
CA TRP A 190 -0.01 -10.20 -19.26
C TRP A 190 0.90 -9.34 -18.41
N VAL A 191 0.73 -9.45 -17.11
CA VAL A 191 1.57 -8.81 -16.11
C VAL A 191 1.89 -9.86 -15.06
N LEU A 192 3.16 -9.98 -14.71
CA LEU A 192 3.61 -10.72 -13.54
C LEU A 192 3.28 -9.89 -12.29
N VAL A 193 2.37 -10.38 -11.46
CA VAL A 193 1.86 -9.70 -10.26
C VAL A 193 2.40 -10.28 -8.96
N GLY A 194 3.14 -11.39 -9.05
CA GLY A 194 3.72 -12.09 -7.91
C GLY A 194 4.46 -13.36 -8.33
N ASP A 195 4.98 -14.10 -7.37
CA ASP A 195 5.61 -15.41 -7.52
C ASP A 195 5.19 -16.38 -6.40
N ASP A 196 5.48 -17.66 -6.59
CA ASP A 196 5.22 -18.72 -5.62
C ASP A 196 6.41 -19.04 -4.70
N GLY A 197 7.56 -18.37 -4.89
CA GLY A 197 8.81 -18.64 -4.17
C GLY A 197 9.64 -19.82 -4.70
N ASP A 198 9.06 -20.64 -5.59
CA ASP A 198 9.66 -21.87 -6.15
C ASP A 198 9.94 -21.77 -7.66
N GLY A 199 9.88 -20.56 -8.22
CA GLY A 199 10.20 -20.26 -9.62
C GLY A 199 8.98 -20.14 -10.54
N GLY A 200 7.77 -20.27 -9.99
CA GLY A 200 6.52 -19.95 -10.66
C GLY A 200 6.14 -18.48 -10.51
N GLY A 201 5.61 -17.92 -11.59
CA GLY A 201 5.07 -16.57 -11.65
C GLY A 201 3.55 -16.56 -11.64
N LEU A 202 2.97 -15.59 -10.93
CA LEU A 202 1.55 -15.31 -10.91
C LEU A 202 1.24 -14.25 -11.95
N PHE A 203 0.47 -14.60 -12.98
CA PHE A 203 0.17 -13.75 -14.11
C PHE A 203 -1.30 -13.34 -14.14
N MET A 204 -1.55 -12.07 -14.46
CA MET A 204 -2.89 -11.55 -14.71
C MET A 204 -2.94 -10.79 -16.02
N ARG A 205 -4.10 -10.79 -16.67
CA ARG A 205 -4.27 -9.97 -17.88
C ARG A 205 -4.26 -8.49 -17.55
N ARG A 206 -3.55 -7.71 -18.37
CA ARG A 206 -3.50 -6.24 -18.28
C ARG A 206 -4.83 -5.60 -18.68
N HIS A 207 -5.49 -6.18 -19.67
CA HIS A 207 -6.72 -5.67 -20.27
C HIS A 207 -7.68 -6.81 -20.62
N GLY A 208 -8.94 -6.46 -20.90
CA GLY A 208 -9.98 -7.41 -21.30
C GLY A 208 -10.92 -7.82 -20.17
N ARG A 209 -11.89 -8.70 -20.49
CA ARG A 209 -12.93 -9.14 -19.55
C ARG A 209 -12.38 -10.05 -18.45
N ASP A 210 -11.33 -10.80 -18.76
CA ASP A 210 -10.72 -11.80 -17.87
C ASP A 210 -9.56 -11.25 -17.03
N ARG A 211 -9.67 -9.98 -16.62
CA ARG A 211 -8.64 -9.29 -15.80
C ARG A 211 -8.67 -9.66 -14.31
N THR A 212 -9.52 -10.61 -13.93
CA THR A 212 -9.65 -11.10 -12.56
C THR A 212 -9.00 -12.47 -12.39
N SER A 213 -8.82 -13.23 -13.47
CA SER A 213 -8.12 -14.52 -13.42
C SER A 213 -6.63 -14.35 -13.13
N VAL A 214 -6.11 -15.25 -12.32
CA VAL A 214 -4.69 -15.43 -12.01
C VAL A 214 -4.27 -16.78 -12.57
N HIS A 215 -3.15 -16.80 -13.28
CA HIS A 215 -2.56 -18.01 -13.87
C HIS A 215 -1.18 -18.22 -13.28
N LEU A 216 -0.85 -19.45 -12.92
CA LEU A 216 0.47 -19.86 -12.47
C LEU A 216 1.25 -20.42 -13.65
N LEU A 217 2.46 -19.94 -13.87
CA LEU A 217 3.36 -20.44 -14.92
C LEU A 217 4.81 -20.33 -14.47
N GLY A 218 5.63 -21.33 -14.77
CA GLY A 218 7.08 -21.25 -14.57
C GLY A 218 7.68 -20.00 -15.24
N LEU A 219 8.52 -19.25 -14.51
CA LEU A 219 9.10 -18.00 -15.02
C LEU A 219 10.03 -18.22 -16.23
N ASP A 220 10.54 -19.43 -16.41
CA ASP A 220 11.31 -19.87 -17.58
C ASP A 220 10.42 -20.22 -18.78
N ALA A 221 9.13 -20.48 -18.55
CA ALA A 221 8.18 -20.91 -19.58
C ALA A 221 7.33 -19.77 -20.18
N VAL A 222 7.57 -18.50 -19.80
CA VAL A 222 6.75 -17.34 -20.22
C VAL A 222 6.66 -17.21 -21.75
N GLU A 223 7.72 -17.58 -22.48
CA GLU A 223 7.74 -17.58 -23.96
C GLU A 223 6.74 -18.55 -24.61
N HIS A 224 6.30 -19.57 -23.88
CA HIS A 224 5.30 -20.54 -24.34
C HIS A 224 3.86 -20.00 -24.24
N GLY A 225 3.71 -18.79 -23.69
CA GLY A 225 2.44 -18.08 -23.58
C GLY A 225 1.62 -18.50 -22.36
N VAL A 226 1.29 -17.53 -21.52
CA VAL A 226 0.51 -17.72 -20.28
C VAL A 226 -0.86 -18.34 -20.53
N GLU A 227 -1.53 -17.97 -21.62
CA GLU A 227 -2.87 -18.50 -21.93
C GLU A 227 -2.87 -19.99 -22.29
N THR A 228 -1.78 -20.49 -22.86
CA THR A 228 -1.68 -21.87 -23.35
C THR A 228 -1.03 -22.79 -22.33
N ALA A 229 -0.01 -22.28 -21.62
CA ALA A 229 0.82 -23.08 -20.72
C ALA A 229 0.54 -22.80 -19.23
N GLY A 230 -0.14 -21.70 -18.90
CA GLY A 230 -0.44 -21.33 -17.52
C GLY A 230 -1.59 -22.16 -16.94
N GLU A 231 -1.43 -22.58 -15.69
CA GLU A 231 -2.48 -23.23 -14.93
C GLU A 231 -3.40 -22.16 -14.31
N PRO A 232 -4.73 -22.23 -14.51
CA PRO A 232 -5.65 -21.29 -13.88
C PRO A 232 -5.67 -21.52 -12.37
N LEU A 233 -5.24 -20.52 -11.59
CA LEU A 233 -5.12 -20.61 -10.14
C LEU A 233 -6.39 -20.13 -9.43
N THR A 234 -6.89 -18.95 -9.80
CA THR A 234 -8.08 -18.36 -9.19
C THR A 234 -8.73 -17.31 -10.09
N GLY A 235 -10.04 -17.08 -9.93
CA GLY A 235 -10.77 -15.96 -10.54
C GLY A 235 -10.82 -14.69 -9.66
N ASP A 236 -10.28 -14.77 -8.44
CA ASP A 236 -10.26 -13.68 -7.45
C ASP A 236 -8.94 -13.73 -6.66
N LEU A 237 -7.99 -12.89 -7.04
CA LEU A 237 -6.69 -12.77 -6.38
C LEU A 237 -6.82 -12.41 -4.90
N LEU A 238 -7.75 -11.52 -4.54
CA LEU A 238 -7.84 -10.98 -3.18
C LEU A 238 -8.43 -12.01 -2.22
N ALA A 239 -9.49 -12.69 -2.65
CA ALA A 239 -10.11 -13.76 -1.88
C ALA A 239 -9.12 -14.94 -1.69
N TRP A 240 -8.41 -15.31 -2.75
CA TRP A 240 -7.38 -16.34 -2.69
C TRP A 240 -6.24 -15.96 -1.73
N ALA A 241 -5.64 -14.78 -1.89
CA ALA A 241 -4.55 -14.33 -1.03
C ALA A 241 -4.97 -14.23 0.45
N ALA A 242 -6.20 -13.78 0.71
CA ALA A 242 -6.74 -13.75 2.08
C ALA A 242 -6.90 -15.16 2.68
N ALA A 243 -7.35 -16.14 1.88
CA ALA A 243 -7.47 -17.53 2.31
C ALA A 243 -6.11 -18.17 2.58
N GLU A 244 -5.12 -17.96 1.71
CA GLU A 244 -3.74 -18.45 1.88
C GLU A 244 -3.11 -17.93 3.16
N VAL A 245 -3.26 -16.63 3.44
CA VAL A 245 -2.70 -16.01 4.64
C VAL A 245 -3.42 -16.48 5.92
N ALA A 246 -4.74 -16.71 5.86
CA ALA A 246 -5.54 -17.16 7.01
C ALA A 246 -5.36 -18.65 7.34
N GLY A 247 -4.85 -19.45 6.39
CA GLY A 247 -4.49 -20.86 6.61
C GLY A 247 -3.19 -21.08 7.39
N ARG A 248 -2.53 -20.01 7.84
CA ARG A 248 -1.34 -20.01 8.71
C ARG A 248 -1.73 -20.04 10.19
#